data_AF-A0A9X7TBE0-F1
#
_entry.id   AF-A0A9X7TBE0-F1
#
_cell.length_a   1.000
_cell.length_b   1.000
_cell.length_c   1.000
_cell.angle_alpha   90.00
_cell.angle_beta   90.00
_cell.angle_gamma   90.00
#
_symmetry.space_group_name_H-M   'P 1'
#
loop_
_entity.id
_entity.type
_entity.pdbx_description
1 polymer ?
#
loop_
_entity_poly.entity_id
_entity_poly.type
_entity_poly.pdbx_seq_one_letter_code
_entity_poly.pdbx_strand_id
1 'polypeptide(L)'
;MATIQITVSDSEKKNIEQLFNSMGFTVSSATKVFYKQALNDNGFPFTPKLSIKQTSKVIRPKISSTGALIIPDDAPQDIKDWVKNG
;
A
#
# COMPACT_ATOMS: atom_id res chain seq x y z
N MET A 1 0.11 -30.58 -20.60
CA MET A 1 -0.54 -29.36 -20.08
C MET A 1 -0.54 -29.45 -18.57
N ALA A 2 -0.14 -28.39 -17.86
CA ALA A 2 -0.11 -28.38 -16.39
C ALA A 2 -1.26 -27.51 -15.85
N THR A 3 -1.76 -27.84 -14.66
CA THR A 3 -2.87 -27.14 -14.00
C THR A 3 -2.35 -26.43 -12.75
N ILE A 4 -2.76 -25.18 -12.55
CA ILE A 4 -2.47 -24.39 -11.34
C ILE A 4 -3.80 -24.13 -10.65
N GLN A 5 -3.88 -24.44 -9.35
CA GLN A 5 -5.03 -24.14 -8.51
C GLN A 5 -4.66 -23.02 -7.54
N ILE A 6 -5.50 -21.98 -7.46
CA ILE A 6 -5.30 -20.82 -6.59
C ILE A 6 -6.56 -20.66 -5.75
N THR A 7 -6.38 -20.58 -4.43
CA THR A 7 -7.47 -20.33 -3.49
C THR A 7 -7.55 -18.83 -3.19
N VAL A 8 -8.73 -18.26 -3.36
CA VAL A 8 -9.09 -16.88 -3.03
C VAL A 8 -10.48 -16.88 -2.43
N SER A 9 -10.85 -15.81 -1.71
CA SER A 9 -12.24 -15.65 -1.26
C SER A 9 -13.18 -15.37 -2.44
N ASP A 10 -14.48 -15.63 -2.24
CA ASP A 10 -15.51 -15.39 -3.27
C ASP A 10 -15.59 -13.90 -3.66
N SER A 11 -15.40 -13.00 -2.70
CA SER A 11 -15.39 -11.56 -2.95
C SER A 11 -14.18 -11.14 -3.78
N GLU A 12 -12.99 -11.63 -3.46
CA GLU A 12 -11.78 -11.39 -4.26
C GLU A 12 -11.93 -11.91 -5.68
N LYS A 13 -12.44 -13.14 -5.84
CA LYS A 13 -12.69 -13.73 -7.16
C LYS A 13 -13.59 -12.84 -8.01
N LYS A 14 -14.73 -12.41 -7.46
CA LYS A 14 -15.68 -11.54 -8.17
C LYS A 14 -15.05 -10.20 -8.58
N ASN A 15 -14.28 -9.59 -7.67
CA ASN A 15 -13.61 -8.32 -7.93
C ASN A 15 -12.54 -8.45 -9.03
N ILE A 16 -11.75 -9.52 -8.99
CA ILE A 16 -10.71 -9.81 -9.99
C ILE A 16 -11.33 -10.08 -11.37
N GLU A 17 -12.41 -10.86 -11.41
CA GLU A 17 -13.16 -11.13 -12.65
C GLU A 17 -13.71 -9.83 -13.26
N GLN A 18 -14.36 -8.98 -12.47
CA GLN A 18 -14.87 -7.69 -12.94
C GLN A 18 -13.73 -6.78 -13.45
N LEU A 19 -12.63 -6.71 -12.71
CA LEU A 19 -11.46 -5.91 -13.09
C LEU A 19 -10.89 -6.37 -14.44
N PHE A 20 -10.56 -7.65 -14.60
CA PHE A 20 -9.97 -8.13 -15.85
C PHE A 20 -10.95 -8.07 -17.03
N ASN A 21 -12.24 -8.36 -16.80
CA ASN A 21 -13.24 -8.26 -17.85
C ASN A 21 -13.37 -6.81 -18.36
N SER A 22 -13.24 -5.80 -17.48
CA SER A 22 -13.26 -4.39 -17.89
C SER A 22 -12.09 -4.01 -18.83
N MET A 23 -10.99 -4.77 -18.79
CA MET A 23 -9.84 -4.62 -19.67
C MET A 23 -9.85 -5.58 -20.87
N GLY A 24 -10.93 -6.35 -21.06
CA GLY A 24 -11.05 -7.33 -22.15
C GLY A 24 -10.28 -8.63 -21.91
N PHE A 25 -9.93 -8.94 -20.66
CA PHE A 25 -9.23 -10.16 -20.29
C PHE A 25 -10.11 -11.07 -19.42
N THR A 26 -9.99 -12.37 -19.63
CA THR A 26 -10.39 -13.36 -18.61
C THR A 26 -9.31 -13.49 -17.54
N VAL A 27 -9.67 -14.00 -16.36
CA VAL A 27 -8.68 -14.34 -15.32
C VAL A 27 -7.59 -15.25 -15.87
N SER A 28 -7.95 -16.30 -16.62
CA SER A 28 -6.97 -17.23 -17.21
C SER A 28 -5.98 -16.55 -18.16
N SER A 29 -6.47 -15.68 -19.05
CA SER A 29 -5.60 -14.93 -19.97
C SER A 29 -4.70 -13.95 -19.24
N ALA A 30 -5.21 -13.23 -18.23
CA ALA A 30 -4.42 -12.31 -17.43
C ALA A 30 -3.32 -13.05 -16.65
N THR A 31 -3.64 -14.19 -16.02
CA THR A 31 -2.66 -15.00 -15.30
C THR A 31 -1.58 -15.56 -16.23
N LYS A 32 -1.93 -15.93 -17.47
CA LYS A 32 -0.92 -16.34 -18.47
C LYS A 32 0.04 -15.21 -18.83
N VAL A 33 -0.47 -13.98 -19.01
CA VAL A 33 0.37 -12.80 -19.26
C VAL A 33 1.31 -12.56 -18.08
N PHE A 34 0.78 -12.62 -16.86
CA PHE A 34 1.58 -12.51 -15.63
C PHE A 34 2.75 -13.51 -15.60
N TYR A 35 2.50 -14.81 -15.85
CA TYR A 35 3.56 -15.81 -15.84
C TYR A 35 4.58 -15.61 -16.96
N LYS A 36 4.14 -15.22 -18.15
CA LYS A 36 5.06 -14.90 -19.26
C LYS A 36 5.97 -13.74 -18.91
N GLN A 37 5.42 -12.69 -18.30
CA GLN A 37 6.22 -11.54 -17.89
C GLN A 37 7.21 -11.92 -16.79
N ALA A 38 6.79 -12.71 -15.80
CA ALA A 38 7.67 -13.19 -14.74
C ALA A 38 8.87 -14.00 -15.28
N LEU A 39 8.62 -14.85 -16.29
CA LEU A 39 9.67 -15.62 -16.97
C LEU A 39 10.60 -14.71 -17.78
N ASN A 40 10.06 -13.73 -18.51
CA ASN A 40 10.86 -12.78 -19.28
C ASN A 40 11.78 -11.94 -18.40
N ASP A 41 11.30 -11.53 -17.23
CA ASP A 41 12.03 -10.67 -16.30
C ASP A 41 12.96 -11.47 -15.37
N ASN A 42 12.91 -12.81 -15.41
CA ASN A 42 13.53 -13.69 -14.41
C ASN A 42 13.22 -13.27 -12.96
N GLY A 43 11.97 -12.87 -12.71
CA GLY A 43 11.57 -12.25 -11.45
C GLY A 43 10.08 -11.97 -11.35
N PHE A 44 9.67 -11.20 -10.34
CA PHE A 44 8.28 -10.74 -10.25
C PHE A 44 8.03 -9.58 -11.23
N PRO A 45 6.90 -9.58 -11.94
CA PRO A 45 6.55 -8.51 -12.89
C PRO A 45 6.02 -7.25 -12.19
N PHE A 46 6.30 -7.12 -10.89
CA PHE A 46 6.06 -5.96 -10.06
C PHE A 46 7.05 -5.99 -8.90
N THR A 47 7.34 -4.83 -8.31
CA THR A 47 8.15 -4.77 -7.09
C THR A 47 7.26 -5.08 -5.89
N PRO A 48 7.44 -6.22 -5.20
CA PRO A 48 6.69 -6.49 -3.99
C PRO A 48 7.05 -5.43 -2.94
N LYS A 49 6.02 -4.77 -2.39
CA LYS A 49 6.19 -3.84 -1.27
C LYS A 49 5.72 -4.53 -0.01
N LEU A 50 6.56 -4.53 1.02
CA LEU A 50 6.09 -4.79 2.37
C LEU A 50 5.09 -3.68 2.72
N SER A 51 3.85 -4.06 3.02
CA SER A 51 2.89 -3.14 3.61
C SER A 51 3.33 -2.84 5.03
N ILE A 52 4.35 -2.00 5.17
CA ILE A 52 4.64 -1.34 6.43
C ILE A 52 3.46 -0.40 6.59
N LYS A 53 2.55 -0.69 7.53
CA LYS A 53 1.56 0.28 7.97
C LYS A 53 2.34 1.45 8.59
N GLN A 54 2.81 2.37 7.76
CA GLN A 54 3.30 3.66 8.23
C GLN A 54 2.06 4.37 8.78
N THR A 55 1.86 4.27 10.09
CA THR A 55 0.91 5.10 10.80
C THR A 55 1.47 6.51 10.78
N SER A 56 1.25 7.25 9.70
CA SER A 56 1.54 8.68 9.68
C SER A 56 0.55 9.36 10.62
N LYS A 57 0.98 9.62 11.85
CA LYS A 57 0.21 10.42 12.79
C LYS A 57 0.41 11.89 12.41
N VAL A 58 -0.61 12.50 11.83
CA VAL A 58 -0.58 13.93 11.48
C VAL A 58 -0.66 14.74 12.77
N ILE A 59 0.39 15.51 13.07
CA ILE A 59 0.44 16.44 14.20
C ILE A 59 0.07 17.83 13.69
N ARG A 60 -0.90 18.49 14.34
CA ARG A 60 -1.36 19.84 13.97
C ARG A 60 -0.97 20.83 15.07
N PRO A 61 0.24 21.43 15.01
CA PRO A 61 0.63 22.45 15.98
C PRO A 61 -0.17 23.74 15.77
N LYS A 62 -0.29 24.55 16.83
CA LYS A 62 -0.92 25.87 16.81
C LYS A 62 0.08 26.94 17.20
N ILE A 63 -0.11 28.16 16.72
CA ILE A 63 0.67 29.32 17.16
C ILE A 63 -0.16 30.06 18.22
N SER A 64 0.42 30.30 19.40
CA SER A 64 -0.21 31.10 20.46
C SER A 64 -0.25 32.58 20.08
N SER A 65 -1.06 33.36 20.80
CA SER A 65 -1.08 34.83 20.67
C SER A 65 0.26 35.50 21.03
N THR A 66 1.13 34.80 21.76
CA THR A 66 2.48 35.25 22.13
C THR A 66 3.53 34.87 21.09
N GLY A 67 3.14 34.23 19.98
CA GLY A 67 4.04 33.77 18.93
C GLY A 67 4.72 32.43 19.22
N ALA A 68 4.38 31.75 20.32
CA ALA A 68 4.95 30.46 20.68
C ALA A 68 4.26 29.30 19.93
N LEU A 69 5.03 28.29 19.53
CA LEU A 69 4.51 27.07 18.93
C LEU A 69 3.96 26.13 20.03
N ILE A 70 2.69 25.75 19.95
CA ILE A 70 2.01 24.82 20.85
C ILE A 70 1.84 23.48 20.12
N ILE A 71 2.45 22.42 20.66
CA ILE A 71 2.30 21.05 20.16
C ILE A 71 1.20 20.33 20.97
N PRO A 72 0.35 19.51 20.34
CA PRO A 72 -0.60 18.63 21.03
C PRO A 72 0.05 17.68 22.05
N ASP A 73 -0.65 17.40 23.16
CA ASP A 73 -0.15 16.49 24.21
C ASP A 73 0.04 15.05 23.75
N ASP A 74 -0.68 14.64 22.71
CA ASP A 74 -0.60 13.32 22.11
C ASP A 74 0.56 13.20 21.09
N ALA A 75 1.36 14.25 20.90
CA ALA A 75 2.54 14.20 20.05
C ALA A 75 3.65 13.31 20.66
N PRO A 76 4.39 12.58 19.82
CA PRO A 76 5.58 11.83 20.22
C PRO A 76 6.63 12.70 20.97
N GLN A 77 7.38 12.06 21.88
CA GLN A 77 8.30 12.76 22.78
C GLN A 77 9.49 13.39 22.05
N ASP A 78 10.02 12.71 21.03
CA ASP A 78 11.06 13.21 20.13
C ASP A 78 10.66 14.53 19.44
N ILE A 79 9.40 14.67 19.04
CA ILE A 79 8.86 15.92 18.47
C ILE A 79 8.78 17.03 19.53
N LYS A 80 8.38 16.68 20.76
CA LYS A 80 8.35 17.64 21.89
C LYS A 80 9.75 18.11 22.26
N ASP A 81 10.74 17.23 22.20
CA ASP A 81 12.13 17.53 22.52
C ASP A 81 12.79 18.40 21.45
N TRP A 82 12.49 18.15 20.17
CA TRP A 82 12.97 19.00 19.07
C TRP A 82 12.49 20.45 19.19
N VAL A 83 11.20 20.69 19.46
CA VAL A 83 10.67 22.06 19.58
C VAL A 83 11.22 22.83 20.79
N LYS A 84 11.63 22.13 21.85
CA LYS A 84 12.20 22.76 23.04
C LYS A 84 13.69 23.09 22.89
N ASN A 85 14.42 22.33 22.08
CA ASN A 85 15.88 22.36 22.01
C ASN A 85 16.45 22.74 20.64
N GLY A 86 15.60 22.93 19.63
CA GLY A 86 15.96 23.24 18.24
C GLY A 86 15.90 24.71 17.88
#